data_AF-A0A7C7MVF2-F1
#
_entry.id   AF-A0A7C7MVF2-F1
#
_cell.length_a   1.000
_cell.length_b   1.000
_cell.length_c   1.000
_cell.angle_alpha   90.00
_cell.angle_beta   90.00
_cell.angle_gamma   90.00
#
_symmetry.space_group_name_H-M   'P 1'
#
loop_
_entity.id
_entity.type
_entity.pdbx_description
1 polymer ?
#
loop_
_entity_poly.entity_id
_entity_poly.type
_entity_poly.pdbx_seq_one_letter_code
_entity_poly.pdbx_strand_id
1 'polypeptide(L)'
;MNNLVENVLRELEFQAGLVLGTYGVNADLKSIQNFLNKTSIDPALKEASHIIFRTHFIRKALTKDDAEDACYNLMMLWDYCSKSSNEAYNTILIESIDKLLQVTNKRTETVKNRHLRVLELNQMNWSIDAIAADTGYSRRQISRVINGHTKD
;
A
#
# COMPACT_ATOMS: atom_id res chain seq x y z
N MET A 1 0.97 -2.01 19.97
CA MET A 1 0.33 -2.05 18.63
C MET A 1 -1.02 -2.72 18.77
N ASN A 2 -2.09 -2.17 18.17
CA ASN A 2 -3.43 -2.76 18.29
C ASN A 2 -3.41 -4.19 17.70
N ASN A 3 -3.77 -5.20 18.49
CA ASN A 3 -3.73 -6.61 18.09
C ASN A 3 -4.52 -6.89 16.81
N LEU A 4 -5.58 -6.11 16.54
CA LEU A 4 -6.38 -6.26 15.33
C LEU A 4 -5.60 -5.88 14.07
N VAL A 5 -4.85 -4.78 14.10
CA VAL A 5 -4.01 -4.35 12.97
C VAL A 5 -2.94 -5.38 12.68
N GLU A 6 -2.27 -5.85 13.74
CA GLU A 6 -1.20 -6.82 13.59
C GLU A 6 -1.68 -8.13 12.99
N ASN A 7 -2.85 -8.62 13.39
CA ASN A 7 -3.43 -9.84 12.85
C ASN A 7 -3.75 -9.71 11.35
N VAL A 8 -4.33 -8.58 10.93
CA VAL A 8 -4.64 -8.35 9.51
C VAL A 8 -3.36 -8.25 8.67
N LEU A 9 -2.34 -7.53 9.16
CA LEU A 9 -1.07 -7.43 8.45
C LEU A 9 -0.38 -8.79 8.34
N ARG A 10 -0.42 -9.61 9.40
CA ARG A 10 0.14 -10.98 9.37
C ARG A 10 -0.58 -11.89 8.40
N GLU A 11 -1.90 -11.81 8.31
CA GLU A 11 -2.66 -12.64 7.37
C GLU A 11 -2.32 -12.26 5.92
N LEU A 12 -2.24 -10.96 5.61
CA LEU A 12 -1.79 -10.51 4.28
C LEU A 12 -0.36 -10.98 3.97
N GLU A 13 0.53 -10.92 4.95
CA GLU A 13 1.91 -11.40 4.81
C GLU A 13 2.00 -12.90 4.64
N PHE A 14 1.14 -13.66 5.30
CA PHE A 14 1.08 -15.11 5.14
C PHE A 14 0.68 -15.47 3.72
N GLN A 15 -0.39 -14.87 3.19
CA GLN A 15 -0.83 -15.08 1.81
C GLN A 15 0.25 -14.68 0.79
N ALA A 16 0.92 -13.54 1.01
CA ALA A 16 2.05 -13.12 0.18
C ALA A 16 3.25 -14.06 0.31
N GLY A 17 3.51 -14.58 1.51
CA GLY A 17 4.57 -15.54 1.79
C GLY A 17 4.39 -16.86 1.04
N LEU A 18 3.15 -17.34 0.89
CA LEU A 18 2.84 -18.52 0.08
C LEU A 18 3.26 -18.32 -1.38
N VAL A 19 2.95 -17.15 -1.96
CA VAL A 19 3.38 -16.79 -3.32
C VAL A 19 4.90 -16.66 -3.39
N LEU A 20 5.55 -15.95 -2.48
CA LEU A 20 7.01 -15.82 -2.48
C LEU A 20 7.73 -17.18 -2.41
N GLY A 21 7.17 -18.12 -1.64
CA GLY A 21 7.67 -19.48 -1.52
C GLY A 21 7.68 -20.25 -2.84
N THR A 22 6.70 -20.05 -3.73
CA THR A 22 6.70 -20.72 -5.04
C THR A 22 7.83 -20.25 -5.96
N TYR A 23 8.35 -19.04 -5.73
CA TYR A 23 9.50 -18.48 -6.44
C TYR A 23 10.83 -18.66 -5.68
N GLY A 24 10.83 -19.33 -4.52
CA GLY A 24 12.01 -19.49 -3.68
C GLY A 24 12.55 -18.18 -3.11
N VAL A 25 11.68 -17.20 -2.91
CA VAL A 25 12.05 -15.85 -2.44
C VAL A 25 11.82 -15.72 -0.94
N ASN A 26 12.82 -15.22 -0.23
CA ASN A 26 12.67 -14.85 1.18
C ASN A 26 11.87 -13.55 1.32
N ALA A 27 10.97 -13.52 2.31
CA ALA A 27 10.16 -12.34 2.64
C ALA A 27 10.94 -11.24 3.40
N ASP A 28 12.26 -11.22 3.34
CA ASP A 28 13.06 -10.17 3.94
C ASP A 28 13.09 -8.91 3.05
N LEU A 29 13.11 -7.74 3.69
CA LEU A 29 13.03 -6.45 2.99
C LEU A 29 14.07 -6.26 1.87
N LYS A 30 15.29 -6.78 2.05
CA LYS A 30 16.37 -6.58 1.09
C LYS A 30 16.07 -7.40 -0.17
N SER A 31 15.67 -8.65 0.00
CA SER A 31 15.22 -9.51 -1.11
C SER A 31 14.04 -8.88 -1.84
N ILE A 32 13.00 -8.46 -1.12
CA ILE A 32 11.81 -7.82 -1.69
C ILE A 32 12.16 -6.54 -2.48
N GLN A 33 13.01 -5.67 -1.93
CA GLN A 33 13.44 -4.45 -2.62
C GLN A 33 14.18 -4.74 -3.91
N ASN A 34 15.06 -5.75 -3.92
CA ASN A 34 15.78 -6.15 -5.12
C ASN A 34 14.82 -6.57 -6.24
N PHE A 35 13.74 -7.29 -5.91
CA PHE A 35 12.72 -7.69 -6.88
C PHE A 35 11.92 -6.50 -7.41
N LEU A 36 11.46 -5.61 -6.52
CA LEU A 36 10.69 -4.42 -6.92
C LEU A 36 11.49 -3.43 -7.78
N ASN A 37 12.82 -3.51 -7.75
CA ASN A 37 13.71 -2.70 -8.59
C ASN A 37 14.00 -3.31 -9.96
N LYS A 38 13.57 -4.55 -10.23
CA LYS A 38 13.78 -5.18 -11.55
C LYS A 38 12.90 -4.51 -12.60
N THR A 39 13.44 -4.39 -13.81
CA THR A 39 12.73 -3.84 -14.97
C THR A 39 11.56 -4.72 -15.41
N SER A 40 11.65 -6.03 -15.15
CA SER A 40 10.60 -7.01 -15.43
C SER A 40 10.54 -8.00 -14.27
N ILE A 41 9.33 -8.27 -13.83
CA ILE A 41 9.01 -9.15 -12.70
C ILE A 41 7.64 -9.78 -12.96
N ASP A 42 7.49 -11.05 -12.59
CA ASP A 42 6.20 -11.74 -12.65
C ASP A 42 5.14 -10.95 -11.85
N PRO A 43 3.94 -10.71 -12.39
CA PRO A 43 2.90 -9.95 -11.71
C PRO A 43 2.55 -10.48 -10.31
N ALA A 44 2.44 -11.80 -10.13
CA ALA A 44 2.12 -12.40 -8.84
C ALA A 44 3.25 -12.18 -7.83
N LEU A 45 4.51 -12.31 -8.28
CA LEU A 45 5.68 -12.02 -7.45
C LEU A 45 5.79 -10.53 -7.10
N LYS A 46 5.46 -9.63 -8.04
CA LYS A 46 5.41 -8.18 -7.84
C LYS A 46 4.37 -7.80 -6.79
N GLU A 47 3.17 -8.36 -6.90
CA GLU A 47 2.08 -8.15 -5.94
C GLU A 47 2.46 -8.62 -4.53
N ALA A 48 2.91 -9.87 -4.39
CA ALA A 48 3.35 -10.41 -3.10
C ALA A 48 4.48 -9.57 -2.49
N SER A 49 5.43 -9.14 -3.32
CA SER A 49 6.53 -8.25 -2.90
C SER A 49 6.03 -6.89 -2.41
N HIS A 50 5.05 -6.29 -3.10
CA HIS A 50 4.44 -5.05 -2.66
C HIS A 50 3.71 -5.18 -1.34
N ILE A 51 3.01 -6.30 -1.10
CA ILE A 51 2.33 -6.56 0.17
C ILE A 51 3.34 -6.58 1.31
N ILE A 52 4.35 -7.44 1.26
CA ILE A 52 5.40 -7.51 2.30
C ILE A 52 6.07 -6.16 2.53
N PHE A 53 6.36 -5.43 1.44
CA PHE A 53 6.97 -4.11 1.54
C PHE A 53 6.06 -3.13 2.28
N ARG A 54 4.76 -3.06 1.93
CA ARG A 54 3.82 -2.10 2.53
C ARG A 54 3.48 -2.43 3.97
N THR A 55 3.24 -3.69 4.30
CA THR A 55 2.96 -4.12 5.68
C THR A 55 4.12 -3.77 6.62
N HIS A 56 5.37 -3.90 6.14
CA HIS A 56 6.54 -3.43 6.89
C HIS A 56 6.47 -1.93 7.21
N PHE A 57 6.22 -1.07 6.21
CA PHE A 57 6.18 0.37 6.43
C PHE A 57 4.99 0.82 7.28
N ILE A 58 3.85 0.14 7.18
CA ILE A 58 2.70 0.37 8.08
C ILE A 58 3.12 0.13 9.52
N ARG A 59 3.73 -1.03 9.84
CA ARG A 59 4.22 -1.30 11.21
C ARG A 59 5.21 -0.27 11.68
N LYS A 60 6.16 0.12 10.82
CA LYS A 60 7.19 1.10 11.16
C LYS A 60 6.60 2.47 11.46
N ALA A 61 5.61 2.91 10.69
CA ALA A 61 4.91 4.17 10.91
C ALA A 61 4.11 4.14 12.22
N LEU A 62 3.35 3.07 12.46
CA LEU A 62 2.58 2.89 13.71
C LEU A 62 3.47 2.82 14.95
N THR A 63 4.66 2.21 14.85
CA THR A 63 5.63 2.17 15.97
C THR A 63 6.20 3.55 16.31
N LYS A 64 6.13 4.50 15.37
CA LYS A 64 6.61 5.87 15.52
C LYS A 64 5.48 6.88 15.78
N ASP A 65 4.24 6.40 15.95
CA ASP A 65 3.04 7.23 16.02
C ASP A 65 2.86 8.17 14.81
N ASP A 66 3.39 7.78 13.64
CA ASP A 66 3.24 8.53 12.38
C ASP A 66 1.96 8.11 11.65
N ALA A 67 0.85 8.72 12.06
CA ALA A 67 -0.48 8.41 11.52
C ALA A 67 -0.61 8.73 10.01
N GLU A 68 0.06 9.76 9.50
CA GLU A 68 -0.02 10.12 8.08
C GLU A 68 0.73 9.10 7.21
N ASP A 69 1.94 8.68 7.60
CA ASP A 69 2.67 7.65 6.85
C ASP A 69 1.98 6.28 6.95
N ALA A 70 1.37 5.96 8.10
CA ALA A 70 0.57 4.74 8.26
C ALA A 70 -0.65 4.75 7.31
N CYS A 71 -1.44 5.83 7.30
CA CYS A 71 -2.57 6.02 6.39
C CYS A 71 -2.15 5.93 4.93
N TYR A 72 -1.07 6.62 4.56
CA TYR A 72 -0.56 6.59 3.19
C TYR A 72 -0.19 5.17 2.74
N ASN A 73 0.54 4.41 3.56
CA ASN A 73 0.91 3.04 3.19
C ASN A 73 -0.28 2.08 3.21
N LEU A 74 -1.26 2.28 4.11
CA LEU A 74 -2.53 1.55 4.10
C LEU A 74 -3.33 1.80 2.82
N MET A 75 -3.39 3.04 2.32
CA MET A 75 -4.06 3.35 1.05
C MET A 75 -3.35 2.79 -0.16
N MET A 76 -2.02 2.85 -0.19
CA MET A 76 -1.26 2.18 -1.24
C MET A 76 -1.54 0.67 -1.24
N LEU A 77 -1.56 0.04 -0.05
CA LEU A 77 -1.86 -1.39 0.08
C LEU A 77 -3.30 -1.69 -0.36
N TRP A 78 -4.26 -0.87 0.04
CA TRP A 78 -5.67 -0.98 -0.36
C TRP A 78 -5.85 -0.91 -1.87
N ASP A 79 -5.25 0.09 -2.51
CA ASP A 79 -5.32 0.25 -3.96
C ASP A 79 -4.74 -0.97 -4.70
N TYR A 80 -3.59 -1.50 -4.24
CA TYR A 80 -3.01 -2.73 -4.79
C TYR A 80 -3.93 -3.94 -4.65
N CYS A 81 -4.41 -4.24 -3.44
CA CYS A 81 -5.26 -5.42 -3.22
C CYS A 81 -6.61 -5.31 -3.93
N SER A 82 -7.13 -4.09 -4.13
CA SER A 82 -8.39 -3.86 -4.84
C SER A 82 -8.36 -4.26 -6.33
N LYS A 83 -7.15 -4.38 -6.90
CA LYS A 83 -6.90 -4.74 -8.30
C LYS A 83 -6.23 -6.11 -8.47
N SER A 84 -5.85 -6.75 -7.37
CA SER A 84 -5.16 -8.05 -7.42
C SER A 84 -6.12 -9.12 -7.96
N SER A 85 -5.57 -10.04 -8.74
CA SER A 85 -6.30 -11.24 -9.18
C SER A 85 -6.48 -12.27 -8.05
N ASN A 86 -5.77 -12.11 -6.92
CA ASN A 86 -5.93 -12.93 -5.74
C ASN A 86 -7.03 -12.36 -4.82
N GLU A 87 -8.20 -12.98 -4.87
CA GLU A 87 -9.37 -12.59 -4.08
C GLU A 87 -9.09 -12.56 -2.57
N ALA A 88 -8.18 -13.41 -2.05
CA ALA A 88 -7.87 -13.45 -0.63
C ALA A 88 -7.37 -12.09 -0.12
N TYR A 89 -6.48 -11.42 -0.86
CA TYR A 89 -5.98 -10.10 -0.47
C TYR A 89 -7.10 -9.06 -0.42
N ASN A 90 -7.99 -9.11 -1.42
CA ASN A 90 -9.09 -8.17 -1.53
C ASN A 90 -10.07 -8.35 -0.36
N THR A 91 -10.47 -9.58 -0.06
CA THR A 91 -11.35 -9.92 1.07
C THR A 91 -10.75 -9.46 2.40
N ILE A 92 -9.49 -9.85 2.68
CA ILE A 92 -8.83 -9.50 3.94
C ILE A 92 -8.77 -7.98 4.13
N LEU A 93 -8.41 -7.24 3.08
CA LEU A 93 -8.13 -5.82 3.20
C LEU A 93 -9.39 -4.95 3.11
N ILE A 94 -10.34 -5.23 2.21
CA ILE A 94 -11.61 -4.48 2.14
C ILE A 94 -12.39 -4.62 3.45
N GLU A 95 -12.48 -5.83 4.01
CA GLU A 95 -13.22 -6.05 5.26
C GLU A 95 -12.56 -5.42 6.49
N SER A 96 -11.27 -5.10 6.38
CA SER A 96 -10.47 -4.61 7.50
C SER A 96 -10.07 -3.14 7.38
N ILE A 97 -10.17 -2.50 6.21
CA ILE A 97 -9.56 -1.18 5.96
C ILE A 97 -10.08 -0.09 6.90
N ASP A 98 -11.38 -0.12 7.20
CA ASP A 98 -11.98 0.85 8.13
C ASP A 98 -11.45 0.67 9.55
N LYS A 99 -11.30 -0.58 10.00
CA LYS A 99 -10.73 -0.91 11.32
C LYS A 99 -9.24 -0.55 11.39
N LEU A 100 -8.51 -0.76 10.30
CA LEU A 100 -7.09 -0.37 10.19
C LEU A 100 -6.92 1.15 10.21
N LEU A 101 -7.81 1.91 9.59
CA LEU A 101 -7.73 3.37 9.61
C LEU A 101 -8.15 3.98 10.94
N GLN A 102 -9.08 3.36 11.67
CA GLN A 102 -9.47 3.80 13.01
C GLN A 102 -8.26 3.92 13.97
N VAL A 103 -7.24 3.06 13.85
CA VAL A 103 -6.08 3.12 14.75
C VAL A 103 -5.18 4.33 14.53
N THR A 104 -5.36 5.04 13.41
CA THR A 104 -4.61 6.26 13.08
C THR A 104 -5.28 7.52 13.62
N ASN A 105 -6.49 7.41 14.21
CA ASN A 105 -7.35 8.53 14.59
C ASN A 105 -7.69 9.49 13.42
N LYS A 106 -7.49 9.06 12.17
CA LYS A 106 -7.88 9.82 10.97
C LYS A 106 -9.25 9.33 10.48
N ARG A 107 -10.01 10.24 9.84
CA ARG A 107 -11.28 9.88 9.20
C ARG A 107 -11.00 9.06 7.93
N THR A 108 -11.53 7.84 7.87
CA THR A 108 -11.33 6.91 6.76
C THR A 108 -11.71 7.51 5.41
N GLU A 109 -12.90 8.10 5.33
CA GLU A 109 -13.42 8.74 4.13
C GLU A 109 -12.47 9.83 3.62
N THR A 110 -11.93 10.66 4.51
CA THR A 110 -10.97 11.71 4.16
C THR A 110 -9.68 11.14 3.56
N VAL A 111 -9.17 10.04 4.12
CA VAL A 111 -7.92 9.43 3.67
C VAL A 111 -8.10 8.71 2.32
N LYS A 112 -9.22 8.00 2.15
CA LYS A 112 -9.55 7.29 0.90
C LYS A 112 -9.83 8.26 -0.24
N ASN A 113 -10.63 9.30 0.01
CA ASN A 113 -10.93 10.35 -0.96
C ASN A 113 -9.68 11.10 -1.38
N ARG A 114 -8.75 11.37 -0.45
CA ARG A 114 -7.46 11.99 -0.77
C ARG A 114 -6.65 11.16 -1.77
N HIS A 115 -6.58 9.85 -1.58
CA HIS A 115 -5.85 8.97 -2.51
C HIS A 115 -6.50 8.96 -3.90
N LEU A 116 -7.83 8.81 -3.98
CA LEU A 116 -8.56 8.81 -5.24
C LEU A 116 -8.47 10.16 -5.97
N ARG A 117 -8.49 11.26 -5.20
CA ARG A 117 -8.34 12.62 -5.73
C ARG A 117 -7.01 12.84 -6.44
N VAL A 118 -5.91 12.24 -5.94
CA VAL A 118 -4.61 12.29 -6.63
C VAL A 118 -4.69 11.68 -8.02
N LEU A 119 -5.38 10.54 -8.16
CA LEU A 119 -5.52 9.84 -9.44
C LEU A 119 -6.39 10.63 -10.41
N GLU A 120 -7.51 11.18 -9.93
CA GLU A 120 -8.41 12.04 -10.69
C GLU A 120 -7.66 13.27 -11.24
N LEU A 121 -6.97 14.01 -10.38
CA LEU A 121 -6.25 15.22 -10.78
C LEU A 121 -5.09 14.91 -11.74
N ASN A 122 -4.42 13.76 -11.57
CA ASN A 122 -3.40 13.31 -12.51
C ASN A 122 -3.99 13.02 -13.90
N GLN A 123 -5.18 12.42 -13.99
CA GLN A 123 -5.88 12.21 -15.27
C GLN A 123 -6.28 13.53 -15.93
N MET A 124 -6.52 14.57 -15.14
CA MET A 124 -6.77 15.94 -15.62
C MET A 124 -5.48 16.71 -15.98
N ASN A 125 -4.31 16.06 -15.99
CA ASN A 125 -2.99 16.64 -16.27
C ASN A 125 -2.57 17.78 -15.31
N TRP A 126 -3.02 17.74 -14.05
CA TRP A 126 -2.55 18.70 -13.05
C TRP A 126 -1.08 18.48 -12.70
N SER A 127 -0.37 19.56 -12.39
CA SER A 127 1.01 19.46 -11.92
C SER A 127 1.08 18.82 -10.53
N ILE A 128 2.19 18.14 -10.21
CA ILE A 128 2.40 17.54 -8.88
C ILE A 128 2.24 18.59 -7.77
N ASP A 129 2.65 19.84 -8.00
CA ASP A 129 2.53 20.91 -7.02
C ASP A 129 1.09 21.33 -6.78
N ALA A 130 0.26 21.38 -7.84
CA ALA A 130 -1.17 21.66 -7.70
C ALA A 130 -1.88 20.50 -6.97
N ILE A 131 -1.54 19.26 -7.29
CA ILE A 131 -2.07 18.07 -6.59
C ILE A 131 -1.66 18.07 -5.11
N ALA A 132 -0.43 18.47 -4.79
CA ALA A 132 0.06 18.56 -3.42
C ALA A 132 -0.71 19.61 -2.62
N ALA A 133 -0.99 20.77 -3.22
CA ALA A 133 -1.78 21.82 -2.59
C ALA A 133 -3.23 21.39 -2.33
N ASP A 134 -3.86 20.63 -3.24
CA ASP A 134 -5.25 20.15 -3.10
C ASP A 134 -5.37 19.01 -2.08
N THR A 135 -4.46 18.04 -2.14
CA THR A 135 -4.60 16.77 -1.39
C THR A 135 -3.86 16.78 -0.05
N GLY A 136 -2.86 17.65 0.11
CA GLY A 136 -1.95 17.63 1.27
C GLY A 136 -0.94 16.49 1.25
N TYR A 137 -0.88 15.68 0.19
CA TYR A 137 0.23 14.74 0.00
C TYR A 137 1.50 15.46 -0.41
N SER A 138 2.63 14.96 0.08
CA SER A 138 3.94 15.38 -0.40
C SER A 138 4.14 14.99 -1.87
N ARG A 139 5.00 15.72 -2.58
CA ARG A 139 5.42 15.40 -3.96
C ARG A 139 5.86 13.94 -4.11
N ARG A 140 6.54 13.40 -3.09
CA ARG A 140 6.99 11.99 -3.05
C ARG A 140 5.82 11.00 -2.98
N GLN A 141 4.82 11.28 -2.15
CA GLN A 141 3.64 10.43 -2.05
C GLN A 141 2.85 10.44 -3.36
N ILE A 142 2.64 11.62 -3.95
CA ILE A 142 1.96 11.78 -5.24
C ILE A 142 2.68 11.03 -6.35
N SER A 143 3.99 11.23 -6.50
CA SER A 143 4.79 10.54 -7.51
C SER A 143 4.69 9.01 -7.37
N ARG A 144 4.65 8.49 -6.15
CA ARG A 144 4.49 7.05 -5.90
C ARG A 144 3.10 6.52 -6.20
N VAL A 145 2.05 7.30 -5.92
CA VAL A 145 0.67 6.97 -6.32
C VAL A 145 0.60 6.90 -7.83
N ILE A 146 1.01 7.95 -8.55
CA ILE A 146 0.98 7.99 -10.02
C ILE A 146 1.80 6.86 -10.63
N ASN A 147 3.06 6.67 -10.20
CA ASN A 147 3.94 5.62 -10.72
C ASN A 147 3.42 4.20 -10.45
N GLY A 148 2.61 4.00 -9.40
CA GLY A 148 1.94 2.73 -9.13
C GLY A 148 0.86 2.40 -10.17
N HIS A 149 0.37 3.40 -10.91
CA HIS A 149 -0.72 3.28 -11.88
C HIS A 149 -0.29 3.51 -13.33
N THR A 150 0.94 3.98 -13.58
CA THR A 150 1.46 4.27 -14.92
C THR A 150 2.57 3.34 -15.38
N LYS A 151 3.06 2.45 -14.50
CA LYS A 151 4.07 1.43 -14.84
C LYS A 151 3.41 0.08 -15.09
N ASP A 152 2.89 -0.05 -16.31
CA ASP A 152 2.68 -1.34 -16.97
C ASP A 152 4.03 -1.98 -17.30
#